data_AF-A0A1Q7RFB5-F1
#
_entry.id   AF-A0A1Q7RFB5-F1
#
_cell.length_a   1.000
_cell.length_b   1.000
_cell.length_c   1.000
_cell.angle_alpha   90.00
_cell.angle_beta   90.00
_cell.angle_gamma   90.00
#
_symmetry.space_group_name_H-M   'P 1'
#
loop_
_entity.id
_entity.type
_entity.pdbx_description
1 polymer ?
#
loop_
_entity_poly.entity_id
_entity_poly.type
_entity_poly.pdbx_seq_one_letter_code
_entity_poly.pdbx_strand_id
1 'polypeptide(L)' 'MPRFRLQDLPALEASPTSPATLRTKIGELIIHSVNAAAQVEMLDRETGEYRVVLQGTLDLDDSATGR' A
#
# COMPACT_ATOMS: atom_id res chain seq x y z
N MET A 1 1.95 -10.88 12.93
CA MET A 1 2.23 -9.47 12.59
C MET A 1 0.89 -8.75 12.48
N PRO A 2 0.77 -7.48 12.86
CA PRO A 2 -0.52 -6.77 12.84
C PRO A 2 -1.03 -6.69 11.39
N ARG A 3 -2.30 -7.08 11.17
CA ARG A 3 -2.99 -6.98 9.88
C ARG A 3 -2.99 -5.51 9.43
N PHE A 4 -2.57 -5.23 8.20
CA PHE A 4 -2.65 -3.89 7.61
C PHE A 4 -4.13 -3.54 7.37
N ARG A 5 -4.59 -2.38 7.85
CA ARG A 5 -6.01 -1.95 7.82
C ARG A 5 -6.19 -0.66 7.03
N LEU A 6 -7.45 -0.34 6.71
CA LEU A 6 -7.81 0.89 6.00
C LEU A 6 -7.26 2.16 6.69
N GLN A 7 -7.26 2.18 8.02
CA GLN A 7 -6.72 3.26 8.85
C GLN A 7 -5.20 3.48 8.72
N ASP A 8 -4.46 2.51 8.18
CA ASP A 8 -3.01 2.59 8.00
C ASP A 8 -2.64 3.23 6.65
N LEU A 9 -3.61 3.43 5.74
CA LEU A 9 -3.40 4.07 4.43
C LEU A 9 -2.85 5.50 4.55
N PRO A 10 -3.40 6.41 5.39
CA PRO A 10 -2.84 7.76 5.55
C PRO A 10 -1.39 7.73 6.07
N ALA A 11 -0.99 6.66 6.78
CA ALA A 11 0.37 6.51 7.26
C ALA A 11 1.38 6.10 6.17
N LEU A 12 0.92 5.69 4.98
CA LEU A 12 1.76 5.56 3.79
C LEU A 12 2.08 6.95 3.19
N GLU A 13 1.07 7.82 3.13
CA GLU A 13 1.19 9.18 2.57
C GLU A 13 2.01 10.11 3.48
N ALA A 14 1.82 9.98 4.80
CA ALA A 14 2.53 10.79 5.80
C ALA A 14 3.93 10.24 6.16
N SER A 15 4.33 9.09 5.60
CA SER A 15 5.57 8.43 6.02
C SER A 15 6.81 9.20 5.52
N PRO A 16 7.71 9.66 6.40
CA PRO A 16 8.90 10.40 5.99
C PRO A 16 9.92 9.46 5.35
N THR A 17 10.15 9.63 4.03
CA THR A 17 11.41 9.51 3.26
C THR A 17 12.43 8.40 3.61
N SER A 18 12.01 7.26 4.15
CA SER A 18 12.83 6.07 4.36
C SER A 18 12.36 4.96 3.41
N PRO A 19 13.15 4.60 2.38
CA PRO A 19 12.80 3.53 1.44
C PRO A 19 12.54 2.19 2.14
N ALA A 20 13.25 1.91 3.23
CA ALA A 20 13.07 0.69 4.03
C ALA A 20 11.70 0.65 4.72
N THR A 21 11.27 1.78 5.30
CA THR A 21 9.97 1.88 5.98
C THR A 21 8.83 1.79 4.97
N LEU A 22 8.97 2.46 3.83
CA LEU A 22 7.99 2.42 2.75
C LEU A 22 7.84 0.99 2.19
N ARG A 23 8.96 0.31 1.94
CA ARG A 23 8.97 -1.10 1.48
C ARG A 23 8.22 -2.01 2.45
N THR A 24 8.47 -1.88 3.74
CA THR A 24 7.79 -2.70 4.75
C THR A 24 6.29 -2.45 4.74
N LYS A 25 5.84 -1.18 4.79
CA LYS A 25 4.41 -0.86 4.80
C LYS A 25 3.69 -1.31 3.52
N ILE A 26 4.30 -1.11 2.36
CA ILE A 26 3.75 -1.58 1.07
C ILE A 26 3.71 -3.11 1.03
N GLY A 27 4.74 -3.80 1.52
CA GLY A 27 4.76 -5.25 1.61
C GLY A 27 3.62 -5.79 2.48
N GLU A 28 3.39 -5.18 3.64
CA GLU A 28 2.27 -5.54 4.52
C GLU A 28 0.91 -5.25 3.86
N LEU A 29 0.76 -4.12 3.15
CA LEU A 29 -0.46 -3.81 2.39
C LEU A 29 -0.75 -4.90 1.35
N ILE A 30 0.26 -5.31 0.58
CA ILE A 30 0.11 -6.33 -0.47
C ILE A 30 -0.26 -7.69 0.13
N ILE A 31 0.43 -8.12 1.20
CA ILE A 31 0.19 -9.42 1.85
C ILE A 31 -1.22 -9.50 2.44
N HIS A 32 -1.77 -8.39 2.93
CA HIS A 32 -3.10 -8.34 3.54
C HIS A 32 -4.23 -7.98 2.57
N SER A 33 -3.92 -7.77 1.28
CA SER A 33 -4.92 -7.47 0.26
C SER A 33 -5.45 -8.75 -0.38
N VAL A 34 -6.77 -8.80 -0.60
CA VAL A 34 -7.45 -9.88 -1.34
C VAL A 34 -7.10 -9.85 -2.82
N ASN A 35 -6.94 -8.65 -3.37
CA ASN A 35 -6.38 -8.42 -4.69
C ASN A 35 -5.38 -7.26 -4.62
N ALA A 36 -4.32 -7.35 -5.42
CA ALA A 36 -3.33 -6.29 -5.55
C ALA A 36 -2.81 -6.27 -6.99
N ALA A 37 -2.76 -5.09 -7.58
CA ALA A 37 -2.23 -4.83 -8.90
C ALA A 37 -1.32 -3.60 -8.84
N ALA A 38 -0.22 -3.64 -9.58
CA ALA A 38 0.70 -2.53 -9.74
C ALA A 38 0.73 -2.12 -11.22
N GLN A 39 0.64 -0.83 -11.49
CA GLN A 39 0.77 -0.28 -12.83
C GLN A 39 1.83 0.82 -12.84
N VAL A 40 2.75 0.76 -13.79
CA VAL A 40 3.68 1.86 -14.06
C VAL A 40 2.96 2.90 -14.91
N GLU A 41 2.72 4.07 -14.35
CA GLU A 41 2.09 5.19 -15.06
C GLU A 41 3.11 6.06 -15.78
N MET A 42 4.31 6.19 -15.20
CA MET A 42 5.35 7.05 -15.72
C MET A 42 6.71 6.40 -15.48
N LEU A 43 7.59 6.51 -16.47
CA LEU A 43 9.01 6.19 -16.35
C LEU A 43 9.79 7.19 -17.20
N ASP A 44 10.51 8.08 -16.53
CA ASP A 44 11.54 8.90 -17.14
C ASP A 44 12.83 8.09 -17.20
N ARG A 45 13.31 7.84 -18.42
CA ARG A 45 14.51 7.02 -18.65
C ARG A 45 15.81 7.81 -18.52
N GLU A 46 15.74 9.14 -18.54
CA GLU A 46 16.90 10.01 -18.41
C GLU A 46 17.22 10.26 -16.93
N THR A 47 16.19 10.53 -16.12
CA THR A 47 16.34 10.78 -14.68
C THR A 47 16.18 9.53 -13.81
N GLY A 48 15.55 8.48 -14.34
CA GLY A 48 15.16 7.30 -13.59
C GLY A 48 13.93 7.51 -12.70
N GLU A 49 13.27 8.67 -12.79
CA GLU A 49 12.03 8.94 -12.07
C GLU A 49 10.92 8.01 -12.59
N TYR A 50 10.17 7.41 -11.67
CA TYR A 50 9.06 6.55 -12.02
C TYR A 50 7.87 6.80 -11.11
N ARG A 51 6.68 6.53 -11.65
CA ARG A 51 5.42 6.53 -10.89
C ARG A 51 4.75 5.18 -11.03
N VAL A 52 4.51 4.53 -9.90
CA VAL A 52 3.72 3.30 -9.82
C VAL A 52 2.44 3.59 -9.05
N VAL A 53 1.31 3.17 -9.60
CA VAL A 53 0.03 3.12 -8.88
C VAL A 53 -0.18 1.70 -8.39
N LEU A 54 -0.43 1.57 -7.09
CA LEU A 54 -0.86 0.33 -6.46
C LEU A 54 -2.35 0.40 -6.22
N GLN A 55 -3.08 -0.58 -6.74
CA GLN A 55 -4.51 -0.76 -6.50
C GLN A 55 -4.73 -2.10 -5.82
N GLY A 56 -5.51 -2.12 -4.75
CA GLY A 56 -5.85 -3.36 -4.06
C GLY A 56 -7.08 -3.21 -3.18
N THR A 57 -7.57 -4.35 -2.72
CA THR A 57 -8.74 -4.44 -1.85
C THR A 57 -8.32 -5.11 -0.56
N LEU A 58 -8.38 -4.38 0.56
CA LEU A 58 -8.16 -4.95 1.89
C LEU A 58 -9.41 -5.70 2.32
N ASP A 59 -9.20 -6.86 2.96
CA ASP A 59 -10.29 -7.57 3.61
C ASP A 59 -10.73 -6.80 4.85
N LEU A 60 -11.97 -6.34 4.85
CA LEU A 60 -12.59 -5.72 6.01
C LEU A 60 -13.07 -6.89 6.88
N ASP A 61 -12.20 -7.44 7.74
CA ASP A 61 -12.63 -8.43 8.75
C ASP A 61 -13.94 -7.94 9.38
N ASP A 62 -15.00 -8.73 9.20
CA ASP A 62 -16.39 -8.40 9.48
C ASP A 62 -16.68 -8.38 10.99
N SER A 63 -15.98 -7.51 11.72
CA SER A 63 -16.25 -7.22 13.13
C SER A 63 -17.22 -6.04 13.29
N ALA A 64 -17.79 -5.54 12.19
CA ALA A 64 -18.74 -4.44 12.17
C ALA A 64 -20.16 -4.84 11.70
N THR A 65 -20.41 -6.09 11.32
CA THR A 65 -21.78 -6.61 11.19
C THR A 65 -22.23 -7.22 12.52
N GLY A 66 -22.44 -6.34 13.48
CA GLY A 66 -22.86 -6.68 14.84
C GLY A 66 -23.59 -5.52 15.49
N ARG A 67 -24.68 -5.07 14.88
CA ARG A 67 -25.74 -4.31 15.58
C ARG A 67 -27.06 -4.33 14.82
#